data_AF-A0A7X6VD09-F1
#
_entry.id   AF-A0A7X6VD09-F1
#
_cell.length_a   1.000
_cell.length_b   1.000
_cell.length_c   1.000
_cell.angle_alpha   90.00
_cell.angle_beta   90.00
_cell.angle_gamma   90.00
#
_symmetry.space_group_name_H-M   'P 1'
#
loop_
_entity.id
_entity.type
_entity.pdbx_description
1 polymer ?
#
loop_
_entity_poly.entity_id
_entity_poly.type
_entity_poly.pdbx_seq_one_letter_code
_entity_poly.pdbx_strand_id
1 'polypeptide(L)'
;CIFDRLDRMSMACGLEAKMPFCDFRSTDYFWNVPSELKRLSNMDRGLLREALRGFLPSDILERKKTPYPRSHDLDYEVKLKTLLFETVFDPSSPIKYMLNLKTLESMMKQQQNTSKSFLARTQLYGWIIQLNHFLRMNGITSF
;
A
#
# COMPACT_ATOMS: atom_id res chain seq x y z
N CYS A 1 0.87 -11.28 2.36
CA CYS A 1 0.44 -9.88 2.15
C CYS A 1 0.60 -9.40 0.69
N ILE A 2 1.75 -9.56 0.02
CA ILE A 2 1.88 -9.25 -1.43
C ILE A 2 1.52 -10.45 -2.32
N PHE A 3 2.04 -11.66 -2.02
CA PHE A 3 1.72 -12.87 -2.79
C PHE A 3 0.23 -13.23 -2.74
N ASP A 4 -0.34 -13.30 -1.54
CA ASP A 4 -1.78 -13.51 -1.35
C ASP A 4 -2.63 -12.48 -2.12
N ARG A 5 -2.23 -11.20 -2.11
CA ARG A 5 -2.95 -10.17 -2.87
C ARG A 5 -2.85 -10.41 -4.37
N LEU A 6 -1.65 -10.71 -4.88
CA LEU A 6 -1.43 -10.99 -6.29
C LEU A 6 -2.32 -12.15 -6.75
N ASP A 7 -2.27 -13.26 -6.02
CA ASP A 7 -3.00 -14.49 -6.33
C ASP A 7 -4.51 -14.26 -6.32
N ARG A 8 -5.05 -13.70 -5.23
CA ARG A 8 -6.48 -13.40 -5.12
C ARG A 8 -6.97 -12.42 -6.18
N MET A 9 -6.19 -11.38 -6.49
CA MET A 9 -6.58 -10.39 -7.49
C MET A 9 -6.48 -10.93 -8.91
N SER A 10 -5.49 -11.74 -9.24
CA SER A 10 -5.36 -12.31 -10.58
C SER A 10 -6.47 -13.35 -10.82
N MET A 11 -6.70 -14.23 -9.85
CA MET A 11 -7.72 -15.28 -9.93
C MET A 11 -9.14 -14.69 -9.99
N ALA A 12 -9.40 -13.59 -9.28
CA ALA A 12 -10.69 -12.89 -9.37
C ALA A 12 -11.03 -12.41 -10.79
N CYS A 13 -10.03 -12.21 -11.64
CA CYS A 13 -10.19 -11.81 -13.04
C CYS A 13 -9.89 -12.95 -14.04
N GLY A 14 -9.72 -14.20 -13.58
CA GLY A 14 -9.37 -15.34 -14.43
C GLY A 14 -7.97 -15.26 -15.05
N LEU A 15 -7.05 -14.50 -14.44
CA LEU A 15 -5.66 -14.35 -14.90
C LEU A 15 -4.70 -15.11 -13.98
N GLU A 16 -3.69 -15.76 -14.58
CA GLU A 16 -2.58 -16.38 -13.86
C GLU A 16 -1.36 -15.44 -13.82
N ALA A 17 -1.05 -14.89 -12.66
CA ALA A 17 0.12 -14.03 -12.50
C ALA A 17 1.37 -14.85 -12.15
N LYS A 18 2.43 -14.72 -12.96
CA LYS A 18 3.73 -15.38 -12.71
C LYS A 18 4.70 -14.45 -12.01
N MET A 19 5.54 -15.02 -11.14
CA MET A 19 6.55 -14.29 -10.36
C MET A 19 7.97 -14.82 -10.67
N PRO A 20 8.61 -14.34 -11.75
CA PRO A 20 9.92 -14.85 -12.20
C PRO A 20 11.01 -14.80 -11.12
N PHE A 21 10.99 -13.77 -10.27
CA PHE A 21 11.97 -13.63 -9.17
C PHE A 21 11.78 -14.65 -8.03
N CYS A 22 10.68 -15.39 -8.00
CA CYS A 22 10.40 -16.43 -7.02
C CYS A 22 10.78 -17.83 -7.51
N ASP A 23 11.45 -17.95 -8.65
CA ASP A 23 12.01 -19.22 -9.11
C ASP A 23 13.12 -19.68 -8.15
N PHE A 24 13.12 -20.99 -7.82
CA PHE A 24 14.07 -21.57 -6.89
C PHE A 24 15.52 -21.45 -7.39
N ARG A 25 15.74 -21.52 -8.71
CA ARG A 25 17.08 -21.42 -9.32
C ARG A 25 17.65 -20.02 -9.14
N SER A 26 16.81 -19.00 -9.34
CA SER A 26 17.20 -17.61 -9.10
C SER A 26 17.51 -17.37 -7.63
N THR A 27 16.72 -17.97 -6.74
CA THR A 27 16.91 -17.85 -5.29
C THR A 27 18.20 -18.56 -4.83
N ASP A 28 18.45 -19.78 -5.30
CA ASP A 28 19.65 -20.56 -4.98
C ASP A 28 20.92 -19.89 -5.49
N TYR A 29 20.92 -19.40 -6.73
CA TYR A 29 22.02 -18.59 -7.25
C TYR A 29 22.27 -17.36 -6.37
N PHE A 30 21.23 -16.58 -6.08
CA PHE A 30 21.36 -15.35 -5.30
C PHE A 30 21.79 -15.62 -3.84
N TRP A 31 21.41 -16.76 -3.28
CA TRP A 31 21.84 -17.17 -1.93
C TRP A 31 23.36 -17.20 -1.83
N ASN A 32 24.02 -17.82 -2.81
CA ASN A 32 25.47 -18.01 -2.89
C ASN A 32 26.26 -16.75 -3.26
N VAL A 33 25.61 -15.64 -3.65
CA VAL A 33 26.29 -14.38 -3.97
C VAL A 33 26.84 -13.72 -2.69
N PRO A 34 28.12 -13.29 -2.67
CA PRO A 34 28.72 -12.51 -1.58
C PRO A 34 27.90 -11.28 -1.19
N SER A 35 27.91 -10.94 0.10
CA SER A 35 27.05 -9.90 0.65
C SER A 35 27.34 -8.51 0.06
N GLU A 36 28.61 -8.27 -0.25
CA GLU A 36 29.16 -7.02 -0.79
C GLU A 36 28.65 -6.79 -2.22
N LEU A 37 28.48 -7.87 -2.99
CA LEU A 37 27.94 -7.79 -4.36
C LEU A 37 26.43 -7.57 -4.35
N LYS A 38 25.69 -8.14 -3.39
CA LYS A 38 24.24 -7.91 -3.27
C LYS A 38 23.90 -6.41 -3.11
N ARG A 39 24.79 -5.66 -2.43
CA ARG A 39 24.72 -4.19 -2.26
C ARG A 39 25.86 -3.47 -3.00
N LEU A 40 26.20 -3.93 -4.21
CA LEU A 40 27.21 -3.31 -5.05
C LEU A 40 27.02 -1.79 -5.14
N SER A 41 28.13 -1.04 -5.01
CA SER A 41 28.14 0.43 -4.98
C SER A 41 27.23 1.04 -3.90
N ASN A 42 27.02 0.33 -2.78
CA ASN A 42 26.15 0.70 -1.66
C ASN A 42 24.67 0.93 -2.06
N MET A 43 24.24 0.37 -3.21
CA MET A 43 22.87 0.48 -3.69
C MET A 43 22.03 -0.75 -3.36
N ASP A 44 20.75 -0.53 -3.05
CA ASP A 44 19.77 -1.62 -2.94
C ASP A 44 19.63 -2.34 -4.28
N ARG A 45 19.80 -3.67 -4.25
CA ARG A 45 19.76 -4.53 -5.44
C ARG A 45 20.86 -4.14 -6.44
N GLY A 46 22.03 -3.72 -5.96
CA GLY A 46 23.15 -3.22 -6.78
C GLY A 46 23.55 -4.20 -7.89
N LEU A 47 23.74 -5.48 -7.57
CA LEU A 47 24.04 -6.50 -8.58
C LEU A 47 22.98 -6.60 -9.69
N LEU A 48 21.70 -6.56 -9.33
CA LEU A 48 20.60 -6.62 -10.30
C LEU A 48 20.56 -5.36 -11.18
N ARG A 49 20.84 -4.19 -10.60
CA ARG A 49 20.92 -2.93 -11.36
C ARG A 49 22.06 -2.99 -12.37
N GLU A 50 23.22 -3.48 -11.98
CA GLU A 50 24.33 -3.63 -12.92
C GLU A 50 24.08 -4.66 -14.01
N ALA A 51 23.47 -5.79 -13.69
CA ALA A 51 23.10 -6.80 -14.68
C ALA A 51 22.10 -6.28 -15.74
N LEU A 52 21.33 -5.23 -15.41
CA LEU A 52 20.36 -4.60 -16.31
C LEU A 52 20.91 -3.32 -16.99
N ARG A 53 22.16 -2.94 -16.73
CA ARG A 53 22.79 -1.79 -17.38
C ARG A 53 22.88 -2.07 -18.88
N GLY A 54 22.44 -1.10 -19.69
CA GLY A 54 22.34 -1.24 -21.15
C GLY A 54 21.02 -1.81 -21.64
N PHE A 55 20.21 -2.44 -20.77
CA PHE A 55 18.84 -2.85 -21.10
C PHE A 55 17.80 -1.83 -20.65
N LEU A 56 18.06 -1.12 -19.54
CA LEU A 56 17.17 -0.12 -18.99
C LEU A 56 17.83 1.27 -18.95
N PRO A 57 17.04 2.35 -19.10
CA PRO A 57 17.50 3.72 -18.85
C PRO A 57 18.08 3.91 -17.44
N SER A 58 19.03 4.83 -17.31
CA SER A 58 19.76 5.09 -16.05
C SER A 58 18.83 5.60 -14.94
N ASP A 59 17.84 6.42 -15.27
CA ASP A 59 16.84 6.94 -14.33
C ASP A 59 16.01 5.82 -13.68
N ILE A 60 15.67 4.76 -14.43
CA ILE A 60 14.99 3.57 -13.91
C ILE A 60 15.91 2.76 -13.00
N LEU A 61 17.16 2.56 -13.41
CA LEU A 61 18.16 1.80 -12.65
C LEU A 61 18.51 2.48 -11.33
N GLU A 62 18.59 3.81 -11.30
CA GLU A 62 18.98 4.59 -10.14
C GLU A 62 17.81 4.91 -9.21
N ARG A 63 16.57 4.74 -9.68
CA ARG A 63 15.34 5.03 -8.95
C ARG A 63 15.35 4.44 -7.53
N LYS A 64 15.04 5.26 -6.53
CA LYS A 64 14.89 4.81 -5.15
C LYS A 64 13.68 3.89 -4.99
N LYS A 65 13.79 2.92 -4.07
CA LYS A 65 12.69 2.00 -3.74
C LYS A 65 11.49 2.80 -3.22
N THR A 66 10.35 2.61 -3.86
CA THR A 66 9.07 3.07 -3.36
C THR A 66 8.34 1.88 -2.73
N PRO A 67 7.87 1.98 -1.48
CA PRO A 67 7.09 0.92 -0.86
C PRO A 67 5.75 0.74 -1.59
N TYR A 68 5.30 -0.50 -1.71
CA TYR A 68 3.96 -0.86 -2.18
C TYR A 68 3.10 -1.29 -0.97
N PRO A 69 1.79 -0.97 -0.94
CA PRO A 69 1.06 -0.09 -1.85
C PRO A 69 1.30 1.38 -1.50
N ARG A 70 1.70 2.20 -2.47
CA ARG A 70 1.70 3.66 -2.34
C ARG A 70 0.84 4.24 -3.45
N SER A 71 -0.36 4.70 -3.08
CA SER A 71 -1.15 5.55 -3.96
C SER A 71 -0.51 6.94 -3.99
N HIS A 72 -0.24 7.44 -5.19
CA HIS A 72 0.21 8.83 -5.42
C HIS A 72 -0.92 9.68 -6.00
N ASP A 73 -2.10 9.08 -6.18
CA ASP A 73 -3.25 9.74 -6.78
C ASP A 73 -3.92 10.65 -5.74
N LEU A 74 -3.99 11.95 -6.05
CA LEU A 74 -4.62 12.95 -5.19
C LEU A 74 -6.14 12.76 -5.13
N ASP A 75 -6.74 12.30 -6.23
CA ASP A 75 -8.18 12.05 -6.32
C ASP A 75 -8.60 10.90 -5.42
N TYR A 76 -7.71 9.94 -5.20
CA TYR A 76 -7.95 8.82 -4.28
C TYR A 76 -8.17 9.32 -2.85
N GLU A 77 -7.37 10.27 -2.36
CA GLU A 77 -7.56 10.81 -1.01
C GLU A 77 -8.86 11.59 -0.90
N VAL A 78 -9.20 12.40 -1.91
CA VAL A 78 -10.45 13.17 -1.93
C VAL A 78 -11.64 12.23 -1.82
N LYS A 79 -11.70 11.20 -2.67
CA LYS A 79 -12.77 10.18 -2.65
C LYS A 79 -12.84 9.46 -1.31
N LEU A 80 -11.69 9.12 -0.73
CA LEU A 80 -11.62 8.44 0.56
C LEU A 80 -12.13 9.33 1.70
N LYS A 81 -11.81 10.62 1.70
CA LYS A 81 -12.33 11.60 2.67
C LYS A 81 -13.85 11.76 2.54
N THR A 82 -14.37 11.84 1.32
CA THR A 82 -15.82 11.89 1.06
C THR A 82 -16.52 10.64 1.61
N LEU A 83 -16.02 9.46 1.27
CA LEU A 83 -16.58 8.20 1.74
C LEU A 83 -16.51 8.09 3.27
N LEU A 84 -15.42 8.51 3.89
CA LEU A 84 -15.27 8.53 5.34
C LEU A 84 -16.29 9.48 5.99
N PHE A 85 -16.49 10.66 5.41
CA PHE A 85 -17.47 11.62 5.90
C PHE A 85 -18.88 11.02 5.86
N GLU A 86 -19.29 10.48 4.71
CA GLU A 86 -20.58 9.80 4.55
C GLU A 86 -20.75 8.66 5.55
N THR A 87 -19.68 7.87 5.76
CA THR A 87 -19.70 6.72 6.67
C THR A 87 -19.86 7.13 8.14
N VAL A 88 -19.18 8.20 8.58
CA VAL A 88 -19.16 8.60 10.00
C VAL A 88 -20.39 9.43 10.38
N PHE A 89 -20.91 10.23 9.46
CA PHE A 89 -22.06 11.10 9.71
C PHE A 89 -23.41 10.42 9.45
N ASP A 90 -23.44 9.22 8.87
CA ASP A 90 -24.64 8.39 8.81
C ASP A 90 -25.16 8.11 10.25
N PRO A 91 -26.44 8.47 10.57
CA PRO A 91 -27.04 8.21 11.88
C PRO A 91 -27.02 6.75 12.31
N SER A 92 -27.01 5.82 11.35
CA SER A 92 -27.00 4.38 11.58
C SER A 92 -25.57 3.80 11.72
N SER A 93 -24.55 4.66 11.79
CA SER A 93 -23.16 4.24 11.81
C SER A 93 -22.67 3.90 13.23
N PRO A 94 -22.37 2.63 13.53
CA PRO A 94 -21.89 2.23 14.86
C PRO A 94 -20.53 2.84 15.21
N ILE A 95 -19.69 3.11 14.20
CA ILE A 95 -18.33 3.61 14.42
C ILE A 95 -18.31 5.03 14.98
N LYS A 96 -19.40 5.79 14.82
CA LYS A 96 -19.53 7.17 15.30
C LYS A 96 -19.26 7.29 16.79
N TYR A 97 -19.69 6.30 17.57
CA TYR A 97 -19.52 6.29 19.04
C TYR A 97 -18.09 5.95 19.49
N MET A 98 -17.29 5.36 18.60
CA MET A 98 -15.91 4.96 18.90
C MET A 98 -14.87 6.04 18.54
N LEU A 99 -15.29 7.10 17.84
CA LEU A 99 -14.39 8.10 17.27
C LEU A 99 -14.57 9.47 17.91
N ASN A 100 -13.47 10.19 18.11
CA ASN A 100 -13.51 11.61 18.41
C ASN A 100 -13.71 12.41 17.11
N LEU A 101 -14.95 12.84 16.87
CA LEU A 101 -15.35 13.56 15.65
C LEU A 101 -14.57 14.85 15.44
N LYS A 102 -14.28 15.60 16.50
CA LYS A 102 -13.52 16.87 16.40
C LYS A 102 -12.11 16.62 15.89
N THR A 103 -11.44 15.59 16.42
CA THR A 103 -10.11 15.19 15.97
C THR A 103 -10.15 14.74 14.51
N LEU A 104 -11.13 13.90 14.13
CA LEU A 104 -11.25 13.40 12.76
C LEU A 104 -11.44 14.53 11.74
N GLU A 105 -12.35 15.47 12.02
CA GLU A 105 -12.57 16.64 11.17
C GLU A 105 -11.30 17.49 11.03
N SER A 106 -10.58 17.72 12.13
CA SER A 106 -9.31 18.46 12.08
C SER A 106 -8.27 17.76 11.21
N MET A 107 -8.20 16.43 11.25
CA MET A 107 -7.29 15.63 10.43
C MET A 107 -7.65 15.72 8.94
N MET A 108 -8.95 15.69 8.61
CA MET A 108 -9.43 15.77 7.24
C MET A 108 -9.17 17.14 6.60
N LYS A 109 -9.22 18.22 7.41
CA LYS A 109 -8.93 19.60 6.98
C LYS A 109 -7.44 19.88 6.72
N GLN A 110 -6.52 19.03 7.22
CA GLN A 110 -5.10 19.21 6.94
C GLN A 110 -4.81 19.03 5.44
N GLN A 111 -3.97 19.90 4.89
CA GLN A 111 -3.60 19.89 3.47
C GLN A 111 -2.91 18.58 3.04
N GLN A 112 -3.03 18.29 1.75
CA GLN A 112 -2.41 17.15 1.08
C GLN A 112 -0.89 17.36 1.04
N ASN A 113 -0.18 16.80 2.01
CA ASN A 113 1.28 16.81 2.00
C ASN A 113 1.76 15.48 1.44
N THR A 114 2.51 15.49 0.34
CA THR A 114 3.10 14.30 -0.35
C THR A 114 4.20 13.58 0.46
N SER A 115 4.23 13.78 1.78
CA SER A 115 5.22 13.21 2.69
C SER A 115 4.77 11.85 3.24
N LYS A 116 5.65 11.14 3.96
CA LYS A 116 5.39 9.85 4.62
C LYS A 116 4.10 9.86 5.47
N SER A 117 3.70 11.01 5.99
CA SER A 117 2.45 11.23 6.75
C SER A 117 1.17 10.95 5.92
N PHE A 118 1.21 11.17 4.60
CA PHE A 118 0.09 10.94 3.68
C PHE A 118 -0.43 9.50 3.69
N LEU A 119 0.51 8.56 3.56
CA LEU A 119 0.22 7.13 3.53
C LEU A 119 -0.46 6.67 4.81
N ALA A 120 0.06 7.11 5.96
CA ALA A 120 -0.51 6.75 7.25
C ALA A 120 -1.96 7.26 7.41
N ARG A 121 -2.25 8.49 6.95
CA ARG A 121 -3.60 9.07 7.03
C ARG A 121 -4.59 8.36 6.11
N THR A 122 -4.24 8.20 4.83
CA THR A 122 -5.09 7.48 3.86
C THR A 122 -5.34 6.03 4.30
N GLN A 123 -4.34 5.36 4.85
CA GLN A 123 -4.50 4.01 5.38
C GLN A 123 -5.43 3.98 6.59
N LEU A 124 -5.29 4.93 7.53
CA LEU A 124 -6.18 5.04 8.69
C LEU A 124 -7.63 5.28 8.26
N TYR A 125 -7.88 6.20 7.33
CA TYR A 125 -9.22 6.45 6.80
C TYR A 125 -9.83 5.19 6.17
N GLY A 126 -9.04 4.45 5.39
CA GLY A 126 -9.45 3.17 4.83
C GLY A 126 -9.82 2.14 5.90
N TRP A 127 -9.02 2.04 6.97
CA TRP A 127 -9.31 1.14 8.08
C TRP A 127 -10.58 1.51 8.85
N ILE A 128 -10.85 2.80 9.06
CA ILE A 128 -12.09 3.25 9.71
C ILE A 128 -13.30 2.82 8.87
N ILE A 129 -13.27 3.05 7.56
CA ILE A 129 -14.34 2.64 6.64
C ILE A 129 -14.54 1.11 6.67
N GLN A 130 -13.44 0.35 6.61
CA GLN A 130 -13.48 -1.11 6.68
C GLN A 130 -14.02 -1.62 8.01
N LEU A 131 -13.65 -1.00 9.12
CA LEU A 131 -14.16 -1.35 10.44
C LEU A 131 -15.67 -1.11 10.51
N ASN A 132 -16.16 0.04 10.02
CA ASN A 132 -17.59 0.28 9.98
C ASN A 132 -18.34 -0.75 9.13
N HIS A 133 -17.79 -1.09 7.96
CA HIS A 133 -18.36 -2.14 7.11
C HIS A 133 -18.42 -3.49 7.84
N PHE A 134 -17.34 -3.87 8.53
CA PHE A 134 -17.31 -5.09 9.35
C PHE A 134 -18.37 -5.09 10.45
N LEU A 135 -18.50 -3.99 11.21
CA LEU A 135 -19.50 -3.88 12.27
C LEU A 135 -20.92 -4.04 11.72
N ARG A 136 -21.23 -3.40 10.58
CA ARG A 136 -22.53 -3.55 9.90
C ARG A 136 -22.78 -4.96 9.42
N MET A 137 -21.79 -5.59 8.79
CA MET A 137 -21.91 -6.97 8.28
C MET A 137 -22.17 -7.99 9.39
N ASN A 138 -21.75 -7.70 10.62
CA ASN A 138 -21.96 -8.56 11.78
C ASN A 138 -23.11 -8.10 12.69
N GLY A 139 -23.90 -7.10 12.28
CA GLY A 139 -25.05 -6.62 13.06
C GLY A 139 -24.69 -5.88 14.35
N ILE A 140 -23.48 -5.35 14.48
CA ILE A 140 -23.02 -4.64 15.68
C ILE A 140 -23.40 -3.17 15.55
N THR A 141 -24.43 -2.74 16.29
CA THR A 141 -25.03 -1.39 16.16
C THR A 141 -24.86 -0.49 17.38
N SER A 142 -24.41 -1.01 18.53
CA SER A 142 -24.34 -0.27 19.79
C SER A 142 -23.03 -0.54 20.56
N PHE A 143 -22.46 0.53 21.12
CA PHE A 143 -21.34 0.51 22.07
C PHE A 143 -21.71 1.33 23.31
#